data_AF-A0A819S0B9-F1
#
_entry.id   AF-A0A819S0B9-F1
#
_cell.length_a   1.000
_cell.length_b   1.000
_cell.length_c   1.000
_cell.angle_alpha   90.00
_cell.angle_beta   90.00
_cell.angle_gamma   90.00
#
_symmetry.space_group_name_H-M   'P 1'
#
loop_
_entity.id
_entity.type
_entity.pdbx_description
1 polymer ?
#
loop_
_entity_poly.entity_id
_entity_poly.type
_entity_poly.pdbx_seq_one_letter_code
_entity_poly.pdbx_strand_id
1 'polypeptide(L)'
;MSDNPIPMTYVENTDLVTWATHLNIVAEVHENLLDPFIDGVQIINGEWILGVSWAHIVGDAAAFLHFLNTISRFYQHLELLDPLPVVERRLWHEDEANQTFLPMMKHLTHAGPLQEMFQLYSSWKDTHEQLNLRFSGEQLEKLHALAGGHTVTIQDSLSAYLILTLNTYCYRGDDRRLIQRANTVVNFRGVSDSIAPVGHVSNATFMMLSENFDDPLSLQSIAKTIRHSIVRSRDPQLLETWLTTADGLMRQIVHENRMVNWRQFSNEVIINSNFRYDWAALVDFGYTDKCRMYTIWTSPLYFRVFRLNSEFHGHEWLPRDRNGAEVAFRIENDMKERFFSAWKKDFEENFANVKQ
;
A
#
# COMPACT_ATOMS: atom_id res chain seq x y z
N MET A 1 -32.47 -6.36 -10.56
CA MET A 1 -32.09 -5.41 -11.63
C MET A 1 -32.91 -4.17 -11.37
N SER A 2 -32.29 -3.09 -10.91
CA SER A 2 -32.95 -1.80 -10.73
C SER A 2 -32.75 -1.04 -12.04
N ASP A 3 -33.84 -0.84 -12.79
CA ASP A 3 -33.87 -0.04 -14.03
C ASP A 3 -33.81 1.47 -13.74
N ASN A 4 -33.52 1.87 -12.51
CA ASN A 4 -33.37 3.27 -12.16
C ASN A 4 -31.93 3.73 -12.47
N PRO A 5 -31.74 4.77 -13.30
CA PRO A 5 -30.43 5.41 -13.44
C PRO A 5 -29.94 5.84 -12.05
N ILE A 6 -28.65 5.65 -11.77
CA ILE A 6 -28.00 6.20 -10.58
C ILE A 6 -28.28 7.71 -10.59
N PRO A 7 -29.01 8.27 -9.61
CA PRO A 7 -29.21 9.71 -9.57
C PRO A 7 -27.85 10.35 -9.29
N MET A 8 -27.21 10.86 -10.35
CA MET A 8 -26.08 11.76 -10.21
C MET A 8 -26.62 13.06 -9.61
N THR A 9 -26.48 13.20 -8.30
CA THR A 9 -26.65 14.49 -7.67
C THR A 9 -25.29 15.17 -7.77
N TYR A 10 -25.10 16.03 -8.78
CA TYR A 10 -24.05 17.02 -8.72
C TYR A 10 -24.43 18.00 -7.62
N VAL A 11 -23.90 17.80 -6.42
CA VAL A 11 -23.99 18.79 -5.35
C VAL A 11 -22.83 19.74 -5.55
N GLU A 12 -23.09 20.86 -6.21
CA GLU A 12 -22.20 22.01 -6.14
C GLU A 12 -22.34 22.58 -4.73
N ASN A 13 -21.46 22.14 -3.82
CA ASN A 13 -21.49 22.63 -2.45
C ASN A 13 -20.85 24.03 -2.41
N THR A 14 -21.62 25.04 -2.78
CA THR A 14 -21.20 26.46 -2.77
C THR A 14 -21.23 27.09 -1.36
N ASP A 15 -21.74 26.38 -0.36
CA ASP A 15 -22.03 26.93 0.97
C ASP A 15 -21.03 26.50 2.08
N LEU A 16 -19.81 26.09 1.72
CA LEU A 16 -18.74 25.78 2.69
C LEU A 16 -17.95 27.01 3.19
N VAL A 17 -18.53 28.21 3.15
CA VAL A 17 -17.83 29.48 3.41
C VAL A 17 -17.45 29.67 4.89
N THR A 18 -17.88 28.80 5.82
CA THR A 18 -17.55 28.95 7.24
C THR A 18 -17.28 27.61 7.93
N TRP A 19 -16.07 27.07 7.76
CA TRP A 19 -15.52 26.16 8.77
C TRP A 19 -14.97 26.98 9.95
N ALA A 20 -15.27 26.54 11.16
CA ALA A 20 -14.70 27.11 12.37
C ALA A 20 -13.18 26.88 12.39
N THR A 21 -12.41 27.90 12.01
CA THR A 21 -10.93 27.91 11.92
C THR A 21 -10.20 27.70 13.26
N HIS A 22 -10.93 27.58 14.36
CA HIS A 22 -10.42 27.26 15.69
C HIS A 22 -10.44 25.76 16.02
N LEU A 23 -10.91 24.91 15.09
CA LEU A 23 -10.84 23.46 15.20
C LEU A 23 -9.63 22.95 14.40
N ASN A 24 -8.87 21.99 14.96
CA ASN A 24 -7.66 21.37 14.37
C ASN A 24 -7.97 20.49 13.14
N ILE A 25 -8.78 20.97 12.20
CA ILE A 25 -9.19 20.25 11.00
C ILE A 25 -8.89 21.13 9.79
N VAL A 26 -7.92 20.68 9.00
CA VAL A 26 -7.66 21.02 7.60
C VAL A 26 -7.61 22.53 7.30
N ALA A 27 -6.40 23.05 7.15
CA ALA A 27 -6.19 24.37 6.57
C ALA A 27 -6.90 24.46 5.21
N GLU A 28 -7.69 25.51 5.04
CA GLU A 28 -8.23 25.94 3.76
C GLU A 28 -7.03 26.24 2.85
N VAL A 29 -6.75 25.33 1.91
CA VAL A 29 -5.76 25.56 0.87
C VAL A 29 -6.43 26.54 -0.10
N HIS A 30 -6.21 27.84 0.10
CA HIS A 30 -6.53 28.82 -0.94
C HIS A 30 -5.90 28.35 -2.25
N GLU A 31 -6.70 28.30 -3.31
CA GLU A 31 -6.42 27.60 -4.59
C GLU A 31 -6.64 26.08 -4.52
N ASN A 32 -7.91 25.67 -4.41
CA ASN A 32 -8.33 24.26 -4.32
C ASN A 32 -7.96 23.48 -5.61
N LEU A 33 -6.72 22.99 -5.67
CA LEU A 33 -6.16 22.06 -6.65
C LEU A 33 -6.55 20.60 -6.39
N LEU A 34 -7.46 20.34 -5.44
CA LEU A 34 -7.94 19.00 -5.15
C LEU A 34 -9.02 18.65 -6.18
N ASP A 35 -8.61 17.91 -7.20
CA ASP A 35 -9.48 17.27 -8.19
C ASP A 35 -10.67 16.55 -7.52
N PRO A 36 -11.83 16.48 -8.20
CA PRO A 36 -13.06 15.95 -7.62
C PRO A 36 -12.86 14.55 -7.04
N PHE A 37 -13.50 14.32 -5.90
CA PHE A 37 -13.40 13.08 -5.14
C PHE A 37 -13.85 11.82 -5.91
N ILE A 38 -14.74 11.99 -6.90
CA ILE A 38 -15.08 10.99 -7.92
C ILE A 38 -14.80 11.65 -9.28
N ASP A 39 -13.79 11.15 -9.99
CA ASP A 39 -13.30 11.75 -11.24
C ASP A 39 -14.31 11.59 -12.40
N GLY A 40 -15.15 10.55 -12.34
CA GLY A 40 -16.23 10.34 -13.30
C GLY A 40 -16.64 8.89 -13.46
N VAL A 41 -17.78 8.69 -14.11
CA VAL A 41 -18.27 7.38 -14.56
C VAL A 41 -18.27 7.35 -16.08
N GLN A 42 -17.53 6.42 -16.67
CA GLN A 42 -17.45 6.24 -18.13
C GLN A 42 -17.94 4.85 -18.55
N ILE A 43 -18.56 4.76 -19.73
CA ILE A 43 -18.91 3.49 -20.35
C ILE A 43 -17.97 3.25 -21.52
N ILE A 44 -17.21 2.17 -21.47
CA ILE A 44 -16.31 1.76 -22.55
C ILE A 44 -16.58 0.29 -22.86
N ASN A 45 -16.96 -0.01 -24.11
CA ASN A 45 -17.26 -1.38 -24.57
C ASN A 45 -18.29 -2.14 -23.70
N GLY A 46 -19.24 -1.42 -23.09
CA GLY A 46 -20.24 -2.01 -22.20
C GLY A 46 -19.76 -2.27 -20.76
N GLU A 47 -18.52 -1.92 -20.43
CA GLU A 47 -18.02 -1.88 -19.05
C GLU A 47 -18.15 -0.46 -18.46
N TRP A 48 -18.45 -0.38 -17.16
CA TRP A 48 -18.48 0.87 -16.41
C TRP A 48 -17.15 1.08 -15.69
N ILE A 49 -16.60 2.29 -15.78
CA ILE A 49 -15.38 2.69 -15.09
C ILE A 49 -15.75 3.81 -14.13
N LEU A 50 -15.53 3.59 -12.83
CA LEU A 50 -15.65 4.60 -11.79
C LEU A 50 -14.25 5.07 -11.40
N GLY A 51 -13.91 6.30 -11.77
CA GLY A 51 -12.69 6.98 -11.31
C GLY A 51 -12.91 7.58 -9.93
N VAL A 52 -11.96 7.37 -9.01
CA VAL A 52 -12.04 7.93 -7.65
C VAL A 52 -10.67 8.45 -7.25
N SER A 53 -10.62 9.74 -6.89
CA SER A 53 -9.44 10.40 -6.36
C SER A 53 -9.53 10.48 -4.84
N TRP A 54 -8.48 10.02 -4.16
CA TRP A 54 -8.41 10.00 -2.70
C TRP A 54 -7.19 10.79 -2.22
N ALA A 55 -7.45 11.89 -1.51
CA ALA A 55 -6.39 12.67 -0.89
C ALA A 55 -5.80 11.89 0.29
N HIS A 56 -4.57 11.41 0.15
CA HIS A 56 -3.90 10.62 1.18
C HIS A 56 -3.74 11.33 2.53
N ILE A 57 -3.87 12.66 2.59
CA ILE A 57 -3.91 13.40 3.85
C ILE A 57 -5.15 13.07 4.71
N VAL A 58 -6.25 12.67 4.07
CA VAL A 58 -7.52 12.36 4.74
C VAL A 58 -7.48 10.99 5.40
N GLY A 59 -6.87 10.00 4.72
CA GLY A 59 -6.71 8.66 5.26
C GLY A 59 -5.86 7.75 4.37
N ASP A 60 -5.59 6.55 4.88
CA ASP A 60 -4.86 5.53 4.15
C ASP A 60 -5.78 4.67 3.26
N ALA A 61 -5.21 3.67 2.61
CA ALA A 61 -5.94 2.76 1.73
C ALA A 61 -7.06 1.98 2.45
N ALA A 62 -6.93 1.71 3.76
CA ALA A 62 -7.97 1.04 4.52
C ALA A 62 -9.16 1.97 4.76
N ALA A 63 -8.90 3.21 5.18
CA ALA A 63 -9.94 4.23 5.32
C ALA A 63 -10.68 4.47 3.99
N PHE A 64 -9.92 4.59 2.90
CA PHE A 64 -10.48 4.76 1.56
C PHE A 64 -11.37 3.58 1.15
N LEU A 65 -10.91 2.35 1.37
CA LEU A 65 -11.69 1.14 1.11
C LEU A 65 -12.98 1.10 1.91
N HIS A 66 -12.92 1.37 3.23
CA HIS A 66 -14.10 1.33 4.09
C HIS A 66 -15.14 2.36 3.66
N PHE A 67 -14.67 3.54 3.25
CA PHE A 67 -15.51 4.56 2.68
C PHE A 67 -16.17 4.09 1.37
N LEU A 68 -15.40 3.54 0.42
CA LEU A 68 -15.96 3.04 -0.85
C LEU A 68 -16.89 1.84 -0.68
N ASN A 69 -16.59 0.94 0.26
CA ASN A 69 -17.46 -0.16 0.62
C ASN A 69 -18.78 0.38 1.20
N THR A 70 -18.72 1.40 2.08
CA THR A 70 -19.91 2.07 2.62
C THR A 70 -20.79 2.64 1.50
N ILE A 71 -20.19 3.32 0.52
CA ILE A 71 -20.90 3.79 -0.67
C ILE A 71 -21.51 2.62 -1.44
N SER A 72 -20.71 1.61 -1.78
CA SER A 72 -21.15 0.42 -2.54
C SER A 72 -22.37 -0.23 -1.89
N ARG A 73 -22.35 -0.41 -0.56
CA ARG A 73 -23.44 -1.00 0.21
C ARG A 73 -24.67 -0.10 0.27
N PHE A 74 -24.47 1.20 0.44
CA PHE A 74 -25.56 2.18 0.41
C PHE A 74 -26.35 2.11 -0.91
N TYR A 75 -25.66 2.07 -2.06
CA TYR A 75 -26.31 1.93 -3.38
C TYR A 75 -27.01 0.58 -3.59
N GLN A 76 -26.59 -0.44 -2.86
CA GLN A 76 -27.23 -1.76 -2.86
C GLN A 76 -28.35 -1.90 -1.81
N HIS A 77 -28.63 -0.84 -1.04
CA HIS A 77 -29.56 -0.88 0.10
C HIS A 77 -29.22 -1.96 1.14
N LEU A 78 -27.92 -2.18 1.36
CA LEU A 78 -27.40 -3.10 2.37
C LEU A 78 -27.05 -2.36 3.67
N GLU A 79 -27.18 -3.03 4.81
CA GLU A 79 -26.74 -2.49 6.10
C GLU A 79 -25.25 -2.18 6.13
N LEU A 80 -24.80 -1.21 6.92
CA LEU A 80 -23.38 -0.94 7.08
C LEU A 80 -22.68 -2.09 7.81
N LEU A 81 -21.39 -2.31 7.52
CA LEU A 81 -20.57 -3.30 8.22
C LEU A 81 -19.78 -2.65 9.34
N ASP A 82 -19.63 -3.38 10.44
CA ASP A 82 -18.71 -3.01 11.50
C ASP A 82 -17.23 -3.16 11.07
N PRO A 83 -16.33 -2.37 11.68
CA PRO A 83 -16.62 -1.30 12.63
C PRO A 83 -17.15 -0.03 11.94
N LEU A 84 -18.03 0.69 12.63
CA LEU A 84 -18.43 2.05 12.23
C LEU A 84 -17.23 3.02 12.25
N PRO A 85 -17.27 4.07 11.40
CA PRO A 85 -16.19 5.05 11.32
C PRO A 85 -15.99 5.80 12.65
N VAL A 86 -14.75 5.85 13.11
CA VAL A 86 -14.31 6.63 14.28
C VAL A 86 -13.45 7.78 13.80
N VAL A 87 -13.90 9.02 14.06
CA VAL A 87 -13.27 10.25 13.58
C VAL A 87 -12.33 10.88 14.59
N GLU A 88 -12.49 10.51 15.86
CA GLU A 88 -11.67 10.93 16.97
C GLU A 88 -10.21 10.52 16.75
N ARG A 89 -9.31 11.50 16.87
CA ARG A 89 -7.86 11.32 16.72
C ARG A 89 -7.18 11.54 18.06
N ARG A 90 -6.24 10.66 18.40
CA ARG A 90 -5.32 10.93 19.50
C ARG A 90 -4.44 12.12 19.12
N LEU A 91 -4.18 12.99 20.10
CA LEU A 91 -3.17 14.03 20.01
C LEU A 91 -1.87 13.49 20.60
N TRP A 92 -0.76 13.74 19.90
CA TRP A 92 0.59 13.36 20.32
C TRP A 92 1.30 14.58 20.91
N HIS A 93 2.08 14.38 21.97
CA HIS A 93 2.82 15.45 22.65
C HIS A 93 4.32 15.35 22.38
N GLU A 94 4.97 16.46 22.02
CA GLU A 94 6.37 16.45 21.54
C GLU A 94 7.38 15.93 22.57
N ASP A 95 7.08 16.04 23.87
CA ASP A 95 7.90 15.55 24.97
C ASP A 95 7.95 14.02 25.06
N GLU A 96 7.09 13.30 24.33
CA GLU A 96 7.09 11.84 24.23
C GLU A 96 7.98 11.31 23.08
N ALA A 97 8.63 12.20 22.30
CA ALA A 97 9.47 11.82 21.17
C ALA A 97 10.78 11.15 21.60
N ASN A 98 11.21 10.11 20.88
CA ASN A 98 12.44 9.39 21.14
C ASN A 98 13.36 9.37 19.92
N GLN A 99 14.49 10.07 20.06
CA GLN A 99 15.48 10.22 18.99
C GLN A 99 16.15 8.90 18.57
N THR A 100 16.04 7.82 19.36
CA THR A 100 16.60 6.51 18.95
C THR A 100 15.92 5.94 17.70
N PHE A 101 14.73 6.41 17.33
CA PHE A 101 14.02 5.97 16.12
C PHE A 101 14.46 6.68 14.84
N LEU A 102 15.17 7.81 14.93
CA LEU A 102 15.56 8.62 13.76
C LEU A 102 16.28 7.80 12.66
N PRO A 103 17.20 6.86 12.96
CA PRO A 103 17.86 6.05 11.93
C PRO A 103 16.90 5.17 11.12
N MET A 104 15.73 4.82 11.66
CA MET A 104 14.68 4.02 10.99
C MET A 104 13.69 4.90 10.22
N MET A 105 13.66 6.21 10.48
CA MET A 105 12.71 7.17 9.92
C MET A 105 13.32 7.98 8.77
N LYS A 106 14.18 7.37 7.95
CA LYS A 106 14.92 8.06 6.89
C LYS A 106 14.03 8.87 5.94
N HIS A 107 12.83 8.38 5.67
CA HIS A 107 11.84 9.07 4.82
C HIS A 107 11.39 10.41 5.43
N LEU A 108 11.36 10.52 6.75
CA LEU A 108 11.05 11.76 7.48
C LEU A 108 12.30 12.62 7.65
N THR A 109 13.41 12.03 8.14
CA THR A 109 14.63 12.80 8.45
C THR A 109 15.30 13.38 7.21
N HIS A 110 15.17 12.72 6.05
CA HIS A 110 15.68 13.21 4.78
C HIS A 110 14.62 13.87 3.91
N ALA A 111 13.52 14.39 4.49
CA ALA A 111 12.54 15.19 3.77
C ALA A 111 13.22 16.26 2.89
N GLY A 112 12.63 16.64 1.78
CA GLY A 112 13.26 17.60 0.86
C GLY A 112 12.27 18.64 0.37
N PRO A 113 12.75 19.66 -0.36
CA PRO A 113 11.86 20.61 -1.02
C PRO A 113 10.86 19.88 -1.92
N LEU A 114 9.61 20.34 -1.91
CA LEU A 114 8.50 19.72 -2.64
C LEU A 114 8.81 19.55 -4.14
N GLN A 115 9.38 20.58 -4.77
CA GLN A 115 9.72 20.56 -6.19
C GLN A 115 10.76 19.48 -6.55
N GLU A 116 11.77 19.31 -5.72
CA GLU A 116 12.82 18.29 -5.94
C GLU A 116 12.25 16.87 -5.83
N MET A 117 11.29 16.65 -4.93
CA MET A 117 10.64 15.36 -4.79
C MET A 117 9.75 15.04 -5.99
N PHE A 118 8.96 16.00 -6.48
CA PHE A 118 8.16 15.80 -7.70
C PHE A 118 8.99 15.54 -8.95
N GLN A 119 10.09 16.28 -9.13
CA GLN A 119 11.01 16.07 -10.25
C GLN A 119 11.59 14.66 -10.22
N LEU A 120 11.98 14.19 -9.04
CA LEU A 120 12.47 12.83 -8.89
C LEU A 120 11.42 11.78 -9.20
N TYR A 121 10.20 11.92 -8.66
CA TYR A 121 9.15 10.93 -8.90
C TYR A 121 8.75 10.87 -10.38
N SER A 122 8.85 11.99 -11.08
CA SER A 122 8.61 12.08 -12.51
C SER A 122 9.71 11.38 -13.33
N SER A 123 10.98 11.49 -12.92
CA SER A 123 12.12 10.89 -13.64
C SER A 123 12.15 9.35 -13.57
N TRP A 124 11.42 8.75 -12.65
CA TRP A 124 11.26 7.29 -12.59
C TRP A 124 10.58 6.72 -13.85
N LYS A 125 9.80 7.51 -14.58
CA LYS A 125 9.20 7.06 -15.85
C LYS A 125 10.23 6.86 -16.96
N ASP A 126 11.34 7.57 -16.90
CA ASP A 126 12.39 7.54 -17.92
C ASP A 126 13.43 6.44 -17.65
N THR A 127 13.62 6.11 -16.37
CA THR A 127 14.69 5.20 -15.91
C THR A 127 14.17 3.84 -15.46
N HIS A 128 12.86 3.71 -15.23
CA HIS A 128 12.24 2.49 -14.74
C HIS A 128 10.94 2.14 -15.47
N GLU A 129 10.72 0.84 -15.64
CA GLU A 129 9.49 0.28 -16.15
C GLU A 129 8.63 -0.30 -15.02
N GLN A 130 7.32 -0.19 -15.17
CA GLN A 130 6.38 -0.83 -14.26
C GLN A 130 6.24 -2.32 -14.61
N LEU A 131 6.39 -3.17 -13.61
CA LEU A 131 6.01 -4.58 -13.65
C LEU A 131 4.69 -4.77 -12.92
N ASN A 132 3.81 -5.60 -13.52
CA ASN A 132 2.61 -6.11 -12.88
C ASN A 132 2.69 -7.64 -12.95
N LEU A 133 2.94 -8.26 -11.81
CA LEU A 133 3.14 -9.71 -11.69
C LEU A 133 1.89 -10.33 -11.08
N ARG A 134 1.47 -11.48 -11.59
CA ARG A 134 0.31 -12.21 -11.10
C ARG A 134 0.74 -13.55 -10.53
N PHE A 135 0.22 -13.90 -9.36
CA PHE A 135 0.48 -15.15 -8.66
C PHE A 135 -0.87 -15.80 -8.31
N SER A 136 -1.07 -17.05 -8.69
CA SER A 136 -2.25 -17.82 -8.24
C SER A 136 -2.14 -18.17 -6.76
N GLY A 137 -3.28 -18.50 -6.14
CA GLY A 137 -3.32 -18.99 -4.76
C GLY A 137 -2.46 -20.23 -4.57
N GLU A 138 -2.47 -21.17 -5.54
CA GLU A 138 -1.61 -22.36 -5.50
C GLU A 138 -0.12 -22.00 -5.49
N GLN A 139 0.30 -21.05 -6.34
CA GLN A 139 1.68 -20.58 -6.38
C GLN A 139 2.10 -19.92 -5.07
N LEU A 140 1.20 -19.12 -4.48
CA LEU A 140 1.43 -18.45 -3.20
C LEU A 140 1.52 -19.43 -2.02
N GLU A 141 0.66 -20.45 -1.97
CA GLU A 141 0.74 -21.52 -0.98
C GLU A 141 2.06 -22.28 -1.09
N LYS A 142 2.54 -22.51 -2.33
CA LYS A 142 3.82 -23.17 -2.53
C LYS A 142 4.99 -22.32 -2.05
N LEU A 143 5.02 -21.04 -2.39
CA LEU A 143 6.03 -20.10 -1.87
C LEU A 143 5.96 -20.02 -0.34
N HIS A 144 4.77 -20.01 0.24
CA HIS A 144 4.56 -20.01 1.67
C HIS A 144 5.17 -21.24 2.35
N ALA A 145 4.93 -22.44 1.82
CA ALA A 145 5.54 -23.66 2.31
C ALA A 145 7.09 -23.60 2.26
N LEU A 146 7.67 -23.08 1.16
CA LEU A 146 9.12 -22.94 1.00
C LEU A 146 9.73 -21.92 1.97
N ALA A 147 9.02 -20.82 2.24
CA ALA A 147 9.50 -19.75 3.12
C ALA A 147 9.46 -20.10 4.62
N GLY A 148 8.85 -21.22 5.01
CA GLY A 148 8.72 -21.66 6.40
C GLY A 148 7.30 -22.01 6.84
N GLY A 149 6.32 -21.92 5.95
CA GLY A 149 4.93 -22.27 6.20
C GLY A 149 4.38 -21.51 7.41
N HIS A 150 3.89 -22.25 8.41
CA HIS A 150 3.22 -21.71 9.60
C HIS A 150 4.00 -20.66 10.41
N THR A 151 5.33 -20.53 10.25
CA THR A 151 6.11 -19.50 10.94
C THR A 151 6.03 -18.11 10.29
N VAL A 152 5.50 -18.03 9.07
CA VAL A 152 5.37 -16.81 8.25
C VAL A 152 3.99 -16.78 7.60
N THR A 153 3.66 -15.71 6.88
CA THR A 153 2.44 -15.61 6.07
C THR A 153 2.74 -15.63 4.58
N ILE A 154 1.69 -15.80 3.78
CA ILE A 154 1.73 -15.67 2.32
C ILE A 154 2.35 -14.32 1.90
N GLN A 155 1.98 -13.22 2.57
CA GLN A 155 2.52 -11.90 2.24
C GLN A 155 4.03 -11.82 2.49
N ASP A 156 4.52 -12.36 3.61
CA ASP A 156 5.95 -12.33 3.91
C ASP A 156 6.71 -13.17 2.87
N SER A 157 6.14 -14.31 2.49
CA SER A 157 6.72 -15.26 1.54
C SER A 157 6.80 -14.68 0.13
N LEU A 158 5.73 -14.03 -0.33
CA LEU A 158 5.70 -13.31 -1.60
C LEU A 158 6.72 -12.17 -1.63
N SER A 159 6.75 -11.37 -0.57
CA SER A 159 7.71 -10.25 -0.47
C SER A 159 9.15 -10.75 -0.46
N ALA A 160 9.42 -11.82 0.29
CA ALA A 160 10.73 -12.46 0.36
C ALA A 160 11.15 -13.04 -0.99
N TYR A 161 10.23 -13.65 -1.74
CA TYR A 161 10.51 -14.16 -3.08
C TYR A 161 10.95 -13.03 -4.02
N LEU A 162 10.23 -11.91 -4.05
CA LEU A 162 10.60 -10.77 -4.91
C LEU A 162 11.99 -10.22 -4.56
N ILE A 163 12.30 -10.09 -3.27
CA ILE A 163 13.62 -9.66 -2.79
C ILE A 163 14.70 -10.67 -3.21
N LEU A 164 14.45 -11.96 -2.99
CA LEU A 164 15.37 -13.04 -3.36
C LEU A 164 15.66 -13.04 -4.87
N THR A 165 14.62 -12.93 -5.71
CA THR A 165 14.78 -12.87 -7.16
C THR A 165 15.61 -11.66 -7.59
N LEU A 166 15.35 -10.47 -7.03
CA LEU A 166 16.16 -9.27 -7.32
C LEU A 166 17.61 -9.47 -6.89
N ASN A 167 17.85 -9.96 -5.67
CA ASN A 167 19.19 -10.19 -5.15
C ASN A 167 19.97 -11.23 -5.98
N THR A 168 19.30 -12.30 -6.39
CA THR A 168 19.92 -13.44 -7.09
C THR A 168 20.21 -13.15 -8.56
N TYR A 169 19.34 -12.40 -9.24
CA TYR A 169 19.40 -12.24 -10.70
C TYR A 169 19.71 -10.82 -11.16
N CYS A 170 19.38 -9.80 -10.37
CA CYS A 170 19.58 -8.39 -10.74
C CYS A 170 20.79 -7.76 -10.03
N TYR A 171 20.99 -8.08 -8.75
CA TYR A 171 22.07 -7.52 -7.92
C TYR A 171 23.21 -8.52 -7.65
N ARG A 172 23.26 -9.61 -8.40
CA ARG A 172 24.28 -10.65 -8.22
C ARG A 172 25.69 -10.09 -8.36
N GLY A 173 26.49 -10.21 -7.30
CA GLY A 173 27.88 -9.74 -7.28
C GLY A 173 28.03 -8.23 -7.07
N ASP A 174 26.96 -7.51 -6.74
CA ASP A 174 26.99 -6.10 -6.35
C ASP A 174 26.48 -5.94 -4.92
N ASP A 175 27.38 -6.16 -3.95
CA ASP A 175 27.08 -6.07 -2.51
C ASP A 175 26.54 -4.69 -2.10
N ARG A 176 26.85 -3.64 -2.88
CA ARG A 176 26.37 -2.27 -2.60
C ARG A 176 24.89 -2.10 -2.95
N ARG A 177 24.34 -2.96 -3.82
CA ARG A 177 22.95 -2.89 -4.28
C ARG A 177 22.08 -4.01 -3.73
N LEU A 178 22.69 -5.06 -3.20
CA LEU A 178 22.00 -6.18 -2.57
C LEU A 178 21.01 -5.68 -1.51
N ILE A 179 19.74 -6.08 -1.63
CA ILE A 179 18.71 -5.71 -0.66
C ILE A 179 18.98 -6.48 0.63
N GLN A 180 19.10 -5.73 1.73
CA GLN A 180 19.40 -6.27 3.05
C GLN A 180 18.28 -6.04 4.05
N ARG A 181 17.34 -5.12 3.76
CA ARG A 181 16.24 -4.78 4.67
C ARG A 181 14.95 -4.53 3.91
N ALA A 182 13.84 -4.70 4.61
CA ALA A 182 12.52 -4.35 4.14
C ALA A 182 11.91 -3.27 5.03
N ASN A 183 11.37 -2.23 4.41
CA ASN A 183 10.58 -1.21 5.09
C ASN A 183 9.10 -1.46 4.82
N THR A 184 8.38 -2.01 5.80
CA THR A 184 6.99 -2.46 5.61
C THR A 184 6.02 -1.41 6.11
N VAL A 185 5.03 -1.07 5.28
CA VAL A 185 3.87 -0.27 5.68
C VAL A 185 2.94 -1.17 6.49
N VAL A 186 2.74 -0.83 7.77
CA VAL A 186 1.95 -1.61 8.72
C VAL A 186 0.70 -0.82 9.11
N ASN A 187 -0.47 -1.44 8.98
CA ASN A 187 -1.71 -0.93 9.57
C ASN A 187 -1.70 -1.23 11.08
N PHE A 188 -1.81 -0.18 11.90
CA PHE A 188 -1.77 -0.29 13.36
C PHE A 188 -3.14 -0.13 14.04
N ARG A 189 -4.24 -0.04 13.28
CA ARG A 189 -5.59 -0.05 13.85
C ARG A 189 -5.82 -1.31 14.68
N GLY A 190 -6.44 -1.14 15.84
CA GLY A 190 -6.74 -2.23 16.76
C GLY A 190 -5.52 -2.85 17.45
N VAL A 191 -4.33 -2.22 17.37
CA VAL A 191 -3.21 -2.56 18.26
C VAL A 191 -3.51 -2.07 19.68
N SER A 192 -4.01 -0.84 19.79
CA SER A 192 -4.56 -0.27 21.01
C SER A 192 -5.65 0.73 20.66
N ASP A 193 -6.81 0.65 21.32
CA ASP A 193 -7.89 1.62 21.12
C ASP A 193 -7.51 3.03 21.55
N SER A 194 -6.54 3.17 22.48
CA SER A 194 -5.99 4.47 22.85
C SER A 194 -5.09 5.09 21.78
N ILE A 195 -4.59 4.28 20.83
CA ILE A 195 -3.72 4.75 19.74
C ILE A 195 -4.55 4.96 18.46
N ALA A 196 -5.20 3.89 18.00
CA ALA A 196 -6.11 3.92 16.87
C ALA A 196 -7.11 2.76 16.97
N PRO A 197 -8.40 3.04 17.23
CA PRO A 197 -9.42 2.01 17.25
C PRO A 197 -9.61 1.39 15.87
N VAL A 198 -10.25 0.22 15.80
CA VAL A 198 -10.40 -0.55 14.54
C VAL A 198 -11.11 0.26 13.45
N GLY A 199 -12.10 1.09 13.81
CA GLY A 199 -12.87 1.93 12.88
C GLY A 199 -12.23 3.28 12.53
N HIS A 200 -10.99 3.54 12.94
CA HIS A 200 -10.36 4.85 12.77
C HIS A 200 -10.24 5.26 11.29
N VAL A 201 -10.81 6.40 10.90
CA VAL A 201 -10.91 6.80 9.48
C VAL A 201 -9.70 7.58 8.95
N SER A 202 -8.74 7.96 9.80
CA SER A 202 -7.54 8.69 9.35
C SER A 202 -6.42 7.74 8.92
N ASN A 203 -5.24 8.27 8.58
CA ASN A 203 -4.06 7.44 8.36
C ASN A 203 -3.67 6.73 9.66
N ALA A 204 -3.82 5.42 9.68
CA ALA A 204 -3.31 4.56 10.74
C ALA A 204 -2.37 3.51 10.15
N THR A 205 -1.39 4.01 9.40
CA THR A 205 -0.26 3.23 8.89
C THR A 205 1.06 3.87 9.28
N PHE A 206 2.09 3.04 9.42
CA PHE A 206 3.46 3.51 9.61
C PHE A 206 4.46 2.57 8.96
N MET A 207 5.71 3.03 8.86
CA MET A 207 6.79 2.31 8.19
C MET A 207 7.72 1.67 9.20
N MET A 208 7.74 0.33 9.23
CA MET A 208 8.65 -0.45 10.08
C MET A 208 9.81 -0.98 9.24
N LEU A 209 11.01 -0.46 9.50
CA LEU A 209 12.25 -0.99 8.95
C LEU A 209 12.64 -2.28 9.67
N SER A 210 12.92 -3.33 8.90
CA SER A 210 13.43 -4.59 9.42
C SER A 210 14.88 -4.47 9.89
N GLU A 211 15.31 -5.45 10.68
CA GLU A 211 16.73 -5.75 10.83
C GLU A 211 17.32 -6.20 9.48
N ASN A 212 18.64 -6.28 9.41
CA ASN A 212 19.31 -6.87 8.25
C ASN A 212 18.89 -8.35 8.15
N PHE A 213 18.68 -8.82 6.92
CA PHE A 213 18.48 -10.25 6.68
C PHE A 213 19.75 -11.01 7.07
N ASP A 214 19.61 -12.05 7.90
CA ASP A 214 20.73 -12.92 8.28
C ASP A 214 21.41 -13.51 7.05
N ASP A 215 20.59 -13.93 6.08
CA ASP A 215 20.98 -14.30 4.73
C ASP A 215 20.05 -13.62 3.70
N PRO A 216 20.54 -12.65 2.91
CA PRO A 216 19.77 -11.94 1.88
C PRO A 216 19.55 -12.78 0.60
N LEU A 217 20.08 -14.00 0.54
CA LEU A 217 19.88 -14.96 -0.56
C LEU A 217 19.07 -16.19 -0.12
N SER A 218 18.50 -16.17 1.09
CA SER A 218 17.61 -17.23 1.57
C SER A 218 16.17 -16.73 1.70
N LEU A 219 15.24 -17.40 1.00
CA LEU A 219 13.81 -17.09 1.06
C LEU A 219 13.29 -17.07 2.50
N GLN A 220 13.66 -18.09 3.28
CA GLN A 220 13.20 -18.26 4.65
C GLN A 220 13.76 -17.17 5.58
N SER A 221 15.04 -16.84 5.45
CA SER A 221 15.69 -15.78 6.24
C SER A 221 14.98 -14.44 6.03
N ILE A 222 14.77 -14.05 4.77
CA ILE A 222 14.10 -12.80 4.41
C ILE A 222 12.66 -12.79 4.96
N ALA A 223 11.88 -13.86 4.73
CA ALA A 223 10.49 -13.95 5.16
C ALA A 223 10.34 -13.87 6.68
N LYS A 224 11.19 -14.59 7.43
CA LYS A 224 11.19 -14.55 8.91
C LYS A 224 11.56 -13.17 9.44
N THR A 225 12.53 -12.50 8.81
CA THR A 225 12.95 -11.16 9.22
C THR A 225 11.85 -10.12 9.01
N ILE A 226 11.14 -10.19 7.87
CA ILE A 226 9.94 -9.37 7.61
C ILE A 226 8.84 -9.66 8.64
N ARG A 227 8.54 -10.94 8.88
CA ARG A 227 7.53 -11.34 9.88
C ARG A 227 7.87 -10.83 11.27
N HIS A 228 9.13 -10.95 11.69
CA HIS A 228 9.59 -10.48 12.99
C HIS A 228 9.39 -8.96 13.13
N SER A 229 9.75 -8.17 12.11
CA SER A 229 9.56 -6.72 12.17
C SER A 229 8.07 -6.32 12.27
N ILE A 230 7.18 -7.00 11.54
CA ILE A 230 5.73 -6.80 11.61
C ILE A 230 5.16 -7.23 12.97
N VAL A 231 5.65 -8.30 13.58
CA VAL A 231 5.18 -8.72 14.91
C VAL A 231 5.62 -7.70 15.96
N ARG A 232 6.89 -7.28 15.92
CA ARG A 232 7.43 -6.25 16.82
C ARG A 232 6.69 -4.93 16.70
N SER A 233 6.26 -4.56 15.49
CA SER A 233 5.52 -3.32 15.24
C SER A 233 4.12 -3.28 15.87
N ARG A 234 3.64 -4.41 16.41
CA ARG A 234 2.36 -4.51 17.14
C ARG A 234 2.52 -4.36 18.65
N ASP A 235 3.72 -4.10 19.15
CA ASP A 235 3.91 -3.72 20.55
C ASP A 235 3.37 -2.29 20.78
N PRO A 236 2.38 -2.08 21.67
CA PRO A 236 1.78 -0.77 21.86
C PRO A 236 2.76 0.31 22.32
N GLN A 237 3.73 -0.02 23.18
CA GLN A 237 4.68 0.97 23.73
C GLN A 237 5.66 1.44 22.66
N LEU A 238 6.18 0.50 21.88
CA LEU A 238 7.03 0.79 20.73
C LEU A 238 6.28 1.62 19.70
N LEU A 239 5.04 1.23 19.38
CA LEU A 239 4.19 1.94 18.43
C LEU A 239 3.92 3.37 18.88
N GLU A 240 3.52 3.55 20.13
CA GLU A 240 3.24 4.85 20.74
C GLU A 240 4.46 5.79 20.60
N THR A 241 5.64 5.31 21.01
CA THR A 241 6.87 6.11 20.95
C THR A 241 7.30 6.40 19.51
N TRP A 242 7.13 5.44 18.59
CA TRP A 242 7.40 5.63 17.17
C TRP A 242 6.49 6.71 16.58
N LEU A 243 5.18 6.64 16.86
CA LEU A 243 4.18 7.56 16.34
C LEU A 243 4.38 8.97 16.85
N THR A 244 4.67 9.16 18.15
CA THR A 244 4.95 10.51 18.66
C THR A 244 6.21 11.11 18.02
N THR A 245 7.26 10.32 17.85
CA THR A 245 8.48 10.78 17.17
C THR A 245 8.20 11.18 15.71
N ALA A 246 7.41 10.37 15.01
CA ALA A 246 7.02 10.66 13.63
C ALA A 246 6.12 11.90 13.53
N ASP A 247 5.19 12.10 14.47
CA ASP A 247 4.32 13.28 14.51
C ASP A 247 5.14 14.58 14.65
N GLY A 248 6.11 14.60 15.58
CA GLY A 248 7.03 15.73 15.74
C GLY A 248 7.82 16.05 14.46
N LEU A 249 8.38 15.02 13.81
CA LEU A 249 9.07 15.19 12.53
C LEU A 249 8.14 15.69 11.42
N MET A 250 6.92 15.17 11.34
CA MET A 250 5.94 15.59 10.33
C MET A 250 5.51 17.05 10.51
N ARG A 251 5.30 17.51 11.76
CA ARG A 251 5.03 18.93 12.06
C ARG A 251 6.18 19.82 11.60
N GLN A 252 7.41 19.40 11.89
CA GLN A 252 8.60 20.13 11.43
C GLN A 252 8.66 20.20 9.90
N ILE A 253 8.46 19.07 9.21
CA ILE A 253 8.44 19.01 7.74
C ILE A 253 7.41 19.98 7.15
N VAL A 254 6.20 20.01 7.71
CA VAL A 254 5.14 20.94 7.26
C VAL A 254 5.52 22.39 7.54
N HIS A 255 6.00 22.71 8.73
CA HIS A 255 6.44 24.05 9.10
C HIS A 255 7.58 24.57 8.20
N GLU A 256 8.48 23.68 7.80
CA GLU A 256 9.60 23.98 6.90
C GLU A 256 9.23 23.93 5.40
N ASN A 257 7.96 23.71 5.05
CA ASN A 257 7.47 23.54 3.67
C ASN A 257 8.26 22.48 2.88
N ARG A 258 8.55 21.35 3.53
CA ARG A 258 9.22 20.18 2.96
C ARG A 258 8.22 19.06 2.68
N MET A 259 8.66 18.07 1.91
CA MET A 259 7.92 16.84 1.63
C MET A 259 8.71 15.64 2.13
N VAL A 260 7.99 14.66 2.68
CA VAL A 260 8.52 13.33 3.02
C VAL A 260 9.25 12.75 1.80
N ASN A 261 10.42 12.19 2.07
CA ASN A 261 11.29 11.63 1.06
C ASN A 261 10.96 10.16 0.82
N TRP A 262 10.22 9.90 -0.26
CA TRP A 262 9.86 8.55 -0.72
C TRP A 262 10.89 7.94 -1.66
N ARG A 263 12.14 8.42 -1.63
CA ARG A 263 13.24 7.81 -2.38
C ARG A 263 13.46 6.37 -1.96
N GLN A 264 13.88 5.58 -2.93
CA GLN A 264 14.51 4.30 -2.64
C GLN A 264 15.82 4.58 -1.89
N PHE A 265 15.95 3.99 -0.69
CA PHE A 265 17.20 3.96 0.04
C PHE A 265 18.02 2.74 -0.40
N SER A 266 19.35 2.88 -0.43
CA SER A 266 20.23 1.77 -0.80
C SER A 266 19.98 0.55 0.09
N ASN A 267 20.03 -0.64 -0.52
CA ASN A 267 19.86 -1.94 0.15
C ASN A 267 18.48 -2.14 0.82
N GLU A 268 17.48 -1.33 0.47
CA GLU A 268 16.14 -1.37 1.05
C GLU A 268 15.07 -1.52 -0.03
N VAL A 269 13.99 -2.21 0.33
CA VAL A 269 12.73 -2.21 -0.43
C VAL A 269 11.60 -1.68 0.44
N ILE A 270 10.55 -1.15 -0.20
CA ILE A 270 9.33 -0.77 0.50
C ILE A 270 8.22 -1.76 0.18
N ILE A 271 7.55 -2.28 1.21
CA ILE A 271 6.41 -3.19 1.06
C ILE A 271 5.15 -2.46 1.49
N ASN A 272 4.24 -2.20 0.55
CA ASN A 272 2.90 -1.66 0.81
C ASN A 272 1.84 -2.66 0.35
N SER A 273 1.49 -3.57 1.25
CA SER A 273 0.54 -4.64 0.95
C SER A 273 -0.90 -4.22 1.28
N ASN A 274 -1.73 -4.30 0.26
CA ASN A 274 -3.19 -4.22 0.34
C ASN A 274 -3.83 -5.60 0.20
N PHE A 275 -3.04 -6.68 0.26
CA PHE A 275 -3.49 -8.06 0.04
C PHE A 275 -4.56 -8.53 1.03
N ARG A 276 -4.57 -7.98 2.25
CA ARG A 276 -5.62 -8.27 3.24
C ARG A 276 -7.00 -7.79 2.77
N TYR A 277 -7.04 -6.79 1.89
CA TYR A 277 -8.26 -6.16 1.42
C TYR A 277 -8.68 -6.75 0.08
N ASP A 278 -9.88 -7.33 0.04
CA ASP A 278 -10.49 -7.76 -1.21
C ASP A 278 -11.27 -6.60 -1.85
N TRP A 279 -10.55 -5.63 -2.43
CA TRP A 279 -11.12 -4.41 -3.01
C TRP A 279 -12.25 -4.70 -4.00
N ALA A 280 -12.02 -5.61 -4.95
CA ALA A 280 -13.00 -5.93 -5.98
C ALA A 280 -14.24 -6.68 -5.43
N ALA A 281 -14.16 -7.31 -4.26
CA ALA A 281 -15.34 -7.88 -3.61
C ALA A 281 -16.04 -6.92 -2.64
N LEU A 282 -15.32 -5.94 -2.08
CA LEU A 282 -15.86 -4.98 -1.12
C LEU A 282 -16.46 -3.75 -1.80
N VAL A 283 -15.95 -3.37 -2.97
CA VAL A 283 -16.39 -2.22 -3.75
C VAL A 283 -16.96 -2.71 -5.07
N ASP A 284 -18.10 -3.40 -5.00
CA ASP A 284 -18.67 -4.12 -6.14
C ASP A 284 -19.96 -3.51 -6.72
N PHE A 285 -20.63 -2.62 -5.99
CA PHE A 285 -21.91 -2.00 -6.39
C PHE A 285 -22.95 -3.01 -6.91
N GLY A 286 -22.95 -4.24 -6.39
CA GLY A 286 -23.85 -5.34 -6.79
C GLY A 286 -23.33 -6.22 -7.92
N TYR A 287 -22.11 -5.99 -8.40
CA TYR A 287 -21.42 -6.76 -9.43
C TYR A 287 -20.35 -7.68 -8.83
N THR A 288 -20.68 -8.39 -7.74
CA THR A 288 -19.76 -9.30 -7.04
C THR A 288 -19.05 -10.24 -8.02
N ASP A 289 -17.73 -10.38 -7.86
CA ASP A 289 -16.84 -11.17 -8.73
C ASP A 289 -16.79 -10.73 -10.20
N LYS A 290 -17.32 -9.54 -10.53
CA LYS A 290 -17.26 -8.92 -11.86
C LYS A 290 -16.65 -7.52 -11.83
N CYS A 291 -15.99 -7.17 -10.73
CA CYS A 291 -15.31 -5.90 -10.55
C CYS A 291 -13.80 -6.08 -10.64
N ARG A 292 -13.12 -5.00 -11.05
CA ARG A 292 -11.67 -4.90 -11.09
C ARG A 292 -11.27 -3.58 -10.43
N MET A 293 -10.24 -3.62 -9.61
CA MET A 293 -9.66 -2.43 -8.98
C MET A 293 -8.28 -2.17 -9.58
N TYR A 294 -8.07 -0.94 -10.03
CA TYR A 294 -6.78 -0.50 -10.58
C TYR A 294 -6.29 0.72 -9.81
N THR A 295 -4.97 0.85 -9.72
CA THR A 295 -4.34 2.04 -9.14
C THR A 295 -3.21 2.50 -10.04
N ILE A 296 -3.01 3.81 -10.14
CA ILE A 296 -2.15 4.41 -11.17
C ILE A 296 -0.70 4.65 -10.72
N TRP A 297 -0.43 4.60 -9.42
CA TRP A 297 0.86 4.99 -8.87
C TRP A 297 1.75 3.80 -8.50
N THR A 298 3.00 3.80 -8.97
CA THR A 298 4.05 2.83 -8.62
C THR A 298 5.40 3.53 -8.52
N SER A 299 6.30 2.96 -7.72
CA SER A 299 7.63 3.52 -7.44
C SER A 299 8.71 2.42 -7.50
N PRO A 300 10.00 2.77 -7.74
CA PRO A 300 11.10 1.82 -7.75
C PRO A 300 11.19 0.99 -6.47
N LEU A 301 11.21 -0.34 -6.62
CA LEU A 301 11.23 -1.31 -5.51
C LEU A 301 10.19 -1.05 -4.40
N TYR A 302 9.05 -0.48 -4.78
CA TYR A 302 7.90 -0.26 -3.92
C TYR A 302 6.85 -1.31 -4.25
N PHE A 303 6.84 -2.42 -3.52
CA PHE A 303 5.95 -3.55 -3.79
C PHE A 303 4.54 -3.23 -3.33
N ARG A 304 3.65 -2.94 -4.29
CA ARG A 304 2.21 -2.82 -4.04
C ARG A 304 1.54 -4.15 -4.29
N VAL A 305 0.98 -4.76 -3.26
CA VAL A 305 0.38 -6.09 -3.34
C VAL A 305 -1.14 -5.98 -3.22
N PHE A 306 -1.88 -6.58 -4.14
CA PHE A 306 -3.34 -6.62 -4.17
C PHE A 306 -3.83 -8.06 -4.34
N ARG A 307 -5.10 -8.31 -4.01
CA ARG A 307 -5.79 -9.53 -4.45
C ARG A 307 -5.95 -9.49 -5.97
N LEU A 308 -5.96 -10.64 -6.63
CA LEU A 308 -6.22 -10.71 -8.08
C LEU A 308 -7.59 -10.11 -8.42
N ASN A 309 -7.65 -9.37 -9.52
CA ASN A 309 -8.91 -8.92 -10.12
C ASN A 309 -9.63 -10.06 -10.85
N SER A 310 -10.94 -9.92 -11.03
CA SER A 310 -11.72 -10.81 -11.90
C SER A 310 -11.29 -10.69 -13.36
N GLU A 311 -11.36 -11.80 -14.09
CA GLU A 311 -11.04 -11.85 -15.51
C GLU A 311 -12.31 -12.04 -16.36
N PHE A 312 -12.38 -11.31 -17.48
CA PHE A 312 -13.43 -11.48 -18.48
C PHE A 312 -12.83 -11.95 -19.79
N HIS A 313 -13.28 -13.10 -20.28
CA HIS A 313 -12.76 -13.74 -21.48
C HIS A 313 -13.84 -13.74 -22.56
N GLY A 314 -13.90 -12.65 -23.33
CA GLY A 314 -14.79 -12.47 -24.49
C GLY A 314 -16.28 -12.32 -24.16
N HIS A 315 -16.87 -13.32 -23.51
CA HIS A 315 -18.30 -13.39 -23.21
C HIS A 315 -18.62 -13.89 -21.78
N GLU A 316 -17.62 -14.35 -21.02
CA GLU A 316 -17.83 -14.84 -19.67
C GLU A 316 -16.81 -14.32 -18.67
N TRP A 317 -17.25 -14.21 -17.41
CA TRP A 317 -16.39 -13.95 -16.27
C TRP A 317 -15.85 -15.27 -15.74
N LEU A 318 -14.53 -15.37 -15.62
CA LEU A 318 -13.91 -16.55 -15.03
C LEU A 318 -14.08 -16.56 -13.51
N PRO A 319 -14.11 -17.74 -12.87
CA PRO A 319 -14.03 -17.84 -11.41
C PRO A 319 -12.79 -17.11 -10.89
N ARG A 320 -13.01 -16.18 -9.97
CA ARG A 320 -11.94 -15.38 -9.41
C ARG A 320 -11.13 -16.18 -8.40
N ASP A 321 -9.82 -16.26 -8.62
CA ASP A 321 -8.89 -16.77 -7.62
C ASP A 321 -8.69 -15.74 -6.50
N ARG A 322 -9.53 -15.84 -5.47
CA ARG A 322 -9.49 -14.95 -4.30
C ARG A 322 -8.23 -15.13 -3.47
N ASN A 323 -7.48 -16.22 -3.63
CA ASN A 323 -6.25 -16.47 -2.90
C ASN A 323 -5.01 -15.98 -3.64
N GLY A 324 -5.13 -15.67 -4.93
CA GLY A 324 -4.04 -15.10 -5.72
C GLY A 324 -3.76 -13.62 -5.43
N ALA A 325 -2.57 -13.18 -5.81
CA ALA A 325 -2.09 -11.81 -5.66
C ALA A 325 -1.62 -11.21 -6.99
N GLU A 326 -1.82 -9.90 -7.12
CA GLU A 326 -1.12 -9.06 -8.09
C GLU A 326 -0.08 -8.20 -7.36
N VAL A 327 1.12 -8.08 -7.90
CA VAL A 327 2.17 -7.19 -7.40
C VAL A 327 2.56 -6.18 -8.46
N ALA A 328 2.47 -4.90 -8.12
CA ALA A 328 2.89 -3.80 -8.98
C ALA A 328 4.06 -3.03 -8.35
N PHE A 329 5.13 -2.84 -9.11
CA PHE A 329 6.28 -2.01 -8.72
C PHE A 329 7.08 -1.58 -9.95
N ARG A 330 8.03 -0.66 -9.79
CA ARG A 330 8.95 -0.27 -10.87
C ARG A 330 10.33 -0.92 -10.69
N ILE A 331 10.93 -1.31 -11.80
CA ILE A 331 12.28 -1.86 -11.88
C ILE A 331 13.10 -1.07 -12.91
N GLU A 332 14.40 -0.94 -12.68
CA GLU A 332 15.30 -0.31 -13.65
C GLU A 332 15.25 -1.02 -15.01
N ASN A 333 15.32 -0.24 -16.09
CA ASN A 333 15.12 -0.73 -17.46
C ASN A 333 16.10 -1.87 -17.81
N ASP A 334 17.35 -1.78 -17.38
CA ASP A 334 18.41 -2.77 -17.64
C ASP A 334 18.28 -4.05 -16.77
N MET A 335 17.37 -4.06 -15.80
CA MET A 335 17.12 -5.21 -14.92
C MET A 335 15.87 -5.99 -15.31
N LYS A 336 14.94 -5.37 -16.03
CA LYS A 336 13.64 -5.93 -16.38
C LYS A 336 13.73 -7.33 -16.97
N GLU A 337 14.48 -7.50 -18.05
CA GLU A 337 14.55 -8.79 -18.77
C GLU A 337 15.15 -9.89 -17.90
N ARG A 338 16.17 -9.57 -17.07
CA ARG A 338 16.77 -10.52 -16.14
C ARG A 338 15.78 -10.96 -15.07
N PHE A 339 15.09 -10.00 -14.45
CA PHE A 339 14.08 -10.29 -13.43
C PHE A 339 12.92 -11.11 -14.03
N PHE A 340 12.37 -10.67 -15.16
CA PHE A 340 11.22 -11.31 -15.78
C PHE A 340 11.53 -12.73 -16.26
N SER A 341 12.72 -12.95 -16.82
CA SER A 341 13.17 -14.28 -17.22
C SER A 341 13.30 -15.22 -16.03
N ALA A 342 13.86 -14.75 -14.91
CA ALA A 342 13.96 -15.53 -13.69
C ALA A 342 12.58 -15.86 -13.11
N TRP A 343 11.70 -14.86 -13.00
CA TRP A 343 10.33 -15.03 -12.52
C TRP A 343 9.55 -16.05 -13.36
N LYS A 344 9.63 -15.96 -14.69
CA LYS A 344 8.97 -16.88 -15.61
C LYS A 344 9.52 -18.29 -15.47
N LYS A 345 10.85 -18.44 -15.39
CA LYS A 345 11.50 -19.73 -15.19
C LYS A 345 11.07 -20.38 -13.88
N ASP A 346 11.03 -19.63 -12.79
CA ASP A 346 10.58 -20.15 -11.50
C ASP A 346 9.11 -20.59 -11.54
N PHE A 347 8.26 -19.94 -12.32
CA PHE A 347 6.89 -20.40 -12.52
C PHE A 347 6.82 -21.71 -13.31
N GLU A 348 7.56 -21.81 -14.41
CA GLU A 348 7.62 -23.01 -15.26
C GLU A 348 8.19 -24.22 -14.51
N GLU A 349 9.19 -23.98 -13.66
CA GLU A 349 9.84 -25.01 -12.84
C GLU A 349 9.19 -25.16 -11.46
N ASN A 350 8.03 -24.51 -11.24
CA ASN A 350 7.22 -24.61 -10.04
C ASN A 350 8.05 -24.37 -8.75
N PHE A 351 8.82 -23.29 -8.77
CA PHE A 351 9.72 -22.79 -7.73
C PHE A 351 10.81 -23.77 -7.30
N ALA A 352 11.23 -24.69 -8.17
CA ALA A 352 12.31 -25.63 -7.87
C ALA A 352 13.65 -24.94 -7.55
N ASN A 353 13.96 -23.80 -8.18
CA ASN A 353 15.20 -23.06 -7.95
C ASN A 353 15.22 -22.27 -6.63
N VAL A 354 14.05 -22.08 -6.00
CA VAL A 354 13.90 -21.30 -4.76
C VAL A 354 14.25 -22.13 -3.51
N LYS A 355 14.46 -23.45 -3.68
CA LYS A 355 14.71 -24.42 -2.60
C LYS A 355 16.13 -24.43 -2.02
N GLN A 356 17.07 -23.65 -2.55
CA GLN A 356 18.48 -23.77 -2.21
C GLN A 356 18.91 -22.81 -1.11
#